data_AF-A0A512UCK3-F1
#
_entry.id   AF-A0A512UCK3-F1
#
_cell.length_a   1.000
_cell.length_b   1.000
_cell.length_c   1.000
_cell.angle_alpha   90.00
_cell.angle_beta   90.00
_cell.angle_gamma   90.00
#
_symmetry.space_group_name_H-M   'P 1'
#
loop_
_entity.id
_entity.type
_entity.pdbx_description
1 polymer ?
#
loop_
_entity_poly.entity_id
_entity_poly.type
_entity_poly.pdbx_seq_one_letter_code
_entity_poly.pdbx_strand_id
1 'polypeptide(L)'
;MESAIESIAGISISNQNATDHVFFVDSNLIAISNFTMEISTATPATQKKRWSDGDSQLGATWMEYQTPQQGTWWGDWQPASCVHPNTHGDLPVTVSLTRNVSHRGTWKPGFNLDFGKSSSLHSGHETVKLNTISEMAWYAIPAYGYGQAWSQQLMVWQDQQRRSCKMEHYGPGGVTCGEWSDFFRGDLPVKNGVNFAWFTDWKKLDFNSCGGGT
;
A
#
# COMPACT_ATOMS: atom_id res chain seq x y z
N MET A 1 22.68 -4.82 9.46
CA MET A 1 21.94 -3.56 9.74
C MET A 1 22.87 -2.36 9.77
N GLU A 2 23.98 -2.38 10.52
CA GLU A 2 24.94 -1.27 10.59
C GLU A 2 25.42 -0.77 9.21
N SER A 3 25.82 -1.67 8.31
CA SER A 3 26.21 -1.32 6.94
C SER A 3 25.13 -0.63 6.11
N ALA A 4 23.85 -0.93 6.37
CA ALA A 4 22.73 -0.27 5.72
C ALA A 4 22.54 1.15 6.25
N ILE A 5 22.71 1.35 7.57
CA ILE A 5 22.65 2.68 8.20
C ILE A 5 23.82 3.55 7.73
N GLU A 6 25.02 2.99 7.57
CA GLU A 6 26.16 3.71 6.98
C GLU A 6 25.88 4.22 5.56
N SER A 7 25.22 3.39 4.75
CA SER A 7 24.82 3.76 3.40
C SER A 7 23.79 4.89 3.41
N ILE A 8 22.80 4.80 4.30
CA ILE A 8 21.75 5.83 4.48
C ILE A 8 22.36 7.14 4.96
N ALA A 9 23.26 7.09 5.94
CA ALA A 9 23.97 8.28 6.42
C ALA A 9 24.74 8.94 5.27
N GLY A 10 25.43 8.16 4.43
CA GLY A 10 26.09 8.68 3.23
C GLY A 10 25.13 9.43 2.28
N ILE A 11 23.93 8.89 2.05
CA ILE A 11 22.89 9.53 1.24
C ILE A 11 22.39 10.80 1.91
N SER A 12 22.03 10.74 3.20
CA SER A 12 21.51 11.88 3.96
C SER A 12 22.53 13.02 4.14
N ILE A 13 23.84 12.70 4.16
CA ILE A 13 24.92 13.72 4.13
C ILE A 13 24.93 14.44 2.77
N SER A 14 24.74 13.70 1.67
CA SER A 14 24.73 14.27 0.31
C SER A 14 23.43 15.01 -0.02
N ASN A 15 22.32 14.59 0.58
CA ASN A 15 21.00 15.16 0.39
C ASN A 15 20.23 15.15 1.73
N GLN A 16 20.30 16.26 2.45
CA GLN A 16 19.68 16.41 3.78
C GLN A 16 18.14 16.33 3.74
N ASN A 17 17.52 16.45 2.56
CA ASN A 17 16.08 16.32 2.40
C ASN A 17 15.64 14.85 2.25
N ALA A 18 16.57 13.91 2.04
CA ALA A 18 16.27 12.49 1.96
C ALA A 18 16.28 11.86 3.36
N THR A 19 15.13 11.93 4.05
CA THR A 19 14.93 11.40 5.41
C THR A 19 14.28 10.02 5.45
N ASP A 20 13.67 9.60 4.33
CA ASP A 20 12.92 8.35 4.24
C ASP A 20 13.58 7.42 3.21
N HIS A 21 13.81 6.17 3.60
CA HIS A 21 14.56 5.17 2.84
C HIS A 21 13.91 3.80 2.97
N VAL A 22 14.03 2.97 1.94
CA VAL A 22 13.56 1.57 1.95
C VAL A 22 14.68 0.67 1.46
N PHE A 23 14.95 -0.41 2.18
CA PHE A 23 16.06 -1.32 1.87
C PHE A 23 15.75 -2.74 2.37
N PHE A 24 16.60 -3.68 1.97
CA PHE A 24 16.51 -5.08 2.38
C PHE A 24 17.51 -5.39 3.48
N VAL A 25 17.04 -6.07 4.54
CA VAL A 25 17.89 -6.68 5.57
C VAL A 25 17.44 -8.12 5.72
N ASP A 26 18.31 -9.07 5.40
CA ASP A 26 18.05 -10.52 5.54
C ASP A 26 16.72 -10.94 4.86
N SER A 27 16.51 -10.46 3.63
CA SER A 27 15.29 -10.67 2.83
C SER A 27 14.02 -9.99 3.34
N ASN A 28 14.09 -9.23 4.44
CA ASN A 28 12.98 -8.41 4.92
C ASN A 28 13.08 -7.00 4.37
N LEU A 29 11.95 -6.48 3.87
CA LEU A 29 11.85 -5.08 3.51
C LEU A 29 11.70 -4.25 4.78
N ILE A 30 12.67 -3.36 5.01
CA ILE A 30 12.69 -2.41 6.12
C ILE A 30 12.58 -1.01 5.54
N ALA A 31 11.78 -0.16 6.17
CA ALA A 31 11.81 1.27 5.90
C ALA A 31 12.35 2.04 7.08
N ILE A 32 13.08 3.10 6.77
CA ILE A 32 13.50 4.11 7.71
C ILE A 32 12.77 5.40 7.35
N SER A 33 12.25 6.09 8.36
CA SER A 33 11.65 7.41 8.20
C SER A 33 12.23 8.40 9.19
N ASN A 34 12.15 9.69 8.84
CA ASN A 34 12.64 10.79 9.66
C ASN A 34 14.09 10.59 10.12
N PHE A 35 14.96 10.10 9.23
CA PHE A 35 16.38 9.96 9.55
C PHE A 35 17.00 11.34 9.78
N THR A 36 17.44 11.59 11.00
CA THR A 36 18.10 12.83 11.40
C THR A 36 19.45 12.53 11.98
N MET A 37 20.49 13.10 11.37
CA MET A 37 21.83 13.13 11.96
C MET A 37 21.97 14.38 12.82
N GLU A 38 22.77 14.29 13.87
CA GLU A 38 23.15 15.47 14.63
C GLU A 38 23.82 16.51 13.72
N ILE A 39 23.33 17.74 13.80
CA ILE A 39 23.82 18.86 12.99
C ILE A 39 25.22 19.20 13.47
N SER A 40 26.22 18.80 12.68
CA SER A 40 27.56 19.34 12.79
C SER A 40 27.67 20.57 11.88
N THR A 41 28.21 21.68 12.39
CA THR A 41 28.62 22.86 11.59
C THR A 41 29.72 22.54 10.56
N ALA A 42 30.17 21.29 10.50
CA ALA A 42 31.21 20.83 9.61
C ALA A 42 30.68 20.61 8.18
N THR A 43 31.57 20.72 7.21
CA THR A 43 31.28 20.44 5.80
C THR A 43 30.84 18.98 5.60
N PRO A 44 30.11 18.66 4.51
CA PRO A 44 29.71 17.27 4.21
C PRO A 44 30.87 16.26 4.21
N ALA A 45 32.05 16.68 3.74
CA ALA A 45 33.26 15.86 3.77
C ALA A 45 33.71 15.51 5.19
N THR A 46 33.64 16.48 6.10
CA THR A 46 33.99 16.29 7.52
C THR A 46 32.91 15.49 8.25
N GLN A 47 31.63 15.67 7.92
CA GLN A 47 30.55 14.85 8.46
C GLN A 47 30.71 13.38 8.08
N LYS A 48 31.03 13.10 6.80
CA LYS A 48 31.30 11.74 6.32
C LYS A 48 32.49 11.11 7.05
N LYS A 49 33.57 11.86 7.24
CA LYS A 49 34.73 11.40 8.00
C LYS A 49 34.36 11.05 9.44
N ARG A 50 33.63 11.93 10.13
CA ARG A 50 33.19 11.72 11.52
C ARG A 50 32.27 10.52 11.65
N TRP A 51 31.33 10.32 10.71
CA TRP A 51 30.46 9.15 10.68
C TRP A 51 31.25 7.83 10.59
N SER A 52 32.33 7.79 9.80
CA SER A 52 33.19 6.60 9.67
C SER A 52 34.22 6.42 10.79
N ASP A 53 34.36 7.38 11.69
CA ASP A 53 35.42 7.42 12.70
C ASP A 53 34.88 6.96 14.06
N GLY A 54 35.28 5.76 14.49
CA GLY A 54 34.75 5.10 15.70
C GLY A 54 34.94 5.90 17.00
N ASP A 55 35.90 6.83 17.02
CA ASP A 55 36.17 7.69 18.18
C ASP A 55 35.41 9.04 18.11
N SER A 56 34.71 9.35 17.01
CA SER A 56 33.97 10.63 16.84
C SER A 56 32.68 10.55 16.01
N GLN A 57 32.06 9.38 15.97
CA GLN A 57 30.81 9.09 15.26
C GLN A 57 29.71 10.08 15.62
N LEU A 58 29.10 10.69 14.60
CA LEU A 58 27.95 11.57 14.76
C LEU A 58 26.75 10.76 15.26
N GLY A 59 25.99 11.32 16.20
CA GLY A 59 24.72 10.72 16.57
C GLY A 59 23.71 10.77 15.43
N ALA A 60 22.79 9.81 15.41
CA ALA A 60 21.65 9.80 14.50
C ALA A 60 20.43 9.19 15.17
N THR A 61 19.24 9.59 14.73
CA THR A 61 17.97 9.04 15.17
C THR A 61 17.07 8.80 13.97
N TRP A 62 16.24 7.76 14.05
CA TRP A 62 15.27 7.44 13.01
C TRP A 62 14.13 6.56 13.52
N MET A 63 13.09 6.43 12.70
CA MET A 63 12.01 5.47 12.90
C MET A 63 12.18 4.32 11.91
N GLU A 64 12.25 3.10 12.40
CA GLU A 64 12.29 1.91 11.58
C GLU A 64 10.90 1.28 11.49
N TYR A 65 10.52 0.81 10.31
CA TYR A 65 9.27 0.11 10.02
C TYR A 65 9.56 -1.26 9.41
N GLN A 66 8.72 -2.22 9.79
CA GLN A 66 8.70 -3.56 9.19
C GLN A 66 7.26 -3.99 8.92
N THR A 67 7.11 -4.99 8.05
CA THR A 67 5.82 -5.64 7.74
C THR A 67 5.89 -7.12 8.12
N PRO A 68 5.61 -7.50 9.39
CA PRO A 68 5.76 -8.89 9.82
C PRO A 68 4.76 -9.84 9.16
N GLN A 69 3.61 -9.32 8.75
CA GLN A 69 2.55 -10.11 8.11
C GLN A 69 1.92 -9.30 6.97
N GLN A 70 1.65 -9.98 5.86
CA GLN A 70 0.94 -9.44 4.72
C GLN A 70 0.29 -10.56 3.92
N GLY A 71 -0.70 -10.21 3.12
CA GLY A 71 -1.34 -11.13 2.20
C GLY A 71 -2.33 -10.41 1.31
N THR A 72 -3.08 -11.20 0.54
CA THR A 72 -4.11 -10.68 -0.36
C THR A 72 -5.46 -11.30 -0.06
N TRP A 73 -6.51 -10.55 -0.36
CA TRP A 73 -7.88 -11.04 -0.29
C TRP A 73 -8.74 -10.34 -1.33
N TRP A 74 -9.82 -11.00 -1.76
CA TRP A 74 -10.83 -10.39 -2.61
C TRP A 74 -11.91 -9.77 -1.75
N GLY A 75 -12.22 -8.50 -2.01
CA GLY A 75 -13.38 -7.80 -1.48
C GLY A 75 -14.68 -8.52 -1.76
N ASP A 76 -15.71 -8.19 -0.99
CA ASP A 76 -17.06 -8.68 -1.27
C ASP A 76 -17.52 -8.20 -2.66
N TRP A 77 -18.33 -9.03 -3.31
CA TRP A 77 -19.02 -8.65 -4.53
C TRP A 77 -19.98 -7.50 -4.25
N GLN A 78 -19.89 -6.44 -5.04
CA GLN A 78 -20.80 -5.30 -5.00
C GLN A 78 -21.39 -5.04 -6.39
N PRO A 79 -22.64 -4.58 -6.48
CA PRO A 79 -23.22 -4.15 -7.75
C PRO A 79 -22.34 -3.09 -8.41
N ALA A 80 -22.12 -3.24 -9.72
CA ALA A 80 -21.40 -2.31 -10.59
C ALA A 80 -22.29 -1.75 -11.72
N SER A 81 -23.55 -2.17 -11.77
CA SER A 81 -24.65 -1.57 -12.54
C SER A 81 -25.96 -1.69 -11.77
N CYS A 82 -27.02 -1.01 -12.24
CA CYS A 82 -28.39 -1.40 -11.91
C CYS A 82 -28.73 -2.77 -12.52
N VAL A 83 -29.85 -3.37 -12.08
CA VAL A 83 -30.43 -4.53 -12.75
C VAL A 83 -31.10 -4.10 -14.06
N HIS A 84 -30.79 -4.80 -15.16
CA HIS A 84 -31.38 -4.57 -16.45
C HIS A 84 -32.37 -5.70 -16.81
N PRO A 85 -33.64 -5.39 -17.06
CA PRO A 85 -34.65 -6.38 -17.41
C PRO A 85 -34.73 -6.65 -18.92
N ASN A 86 -35.05 -7.89 -19.26
CA ASN A 86 -35.54 -8.32 -20.58
C ASN A 86 -36.79 -9.19 -20.38
N THR A 87 -37.80 -8.65 -19.67
CA THR A 87 -38.97 -9.42 -19.19
C THR A 87 -39.97 -9.80 -20.27
N HIS A 88 -39.88 -9.18 -21.45
CA HIS A 88 -40.84 -9.36 -22.55
C HIS A 88 -40.19 -9.77 -23.88
N GLY A 89 -38.86 -9.87 -23.92
CA GLY A 89 -38.14 -10.29 -25.12
C GLY A 89 -37.97 -11.80 -25.17
N ASP A 90 -38.36 -12.38 -26.29
CA ASP A 90 -38.17 -13.81 -26.58
C ASP A 90 -36.73 -14.13 -27.00
N LEU A 91 -35.91 -13.09 -27.22
CA LEU A 91 -34.50 -13.16 -27.58
C LEU A 91 -33.64 -12.41 -26.56
N PRO A 92 -32.37 -12.81 -26.37
CA PRO A 92 -31.43 -12.05 -25.56
C PRO A 92 -31.25 -10.62 -26.07
N VAL A 93 -31.21 -9.66 -25.15
CA VAL A 93 -30.94 -8.24 -25.45
C VAL A 93 -29.54 -7.89 -25.00
N THR A 94 -28.78 -7.23 -25.86
CA THR A 94 -27.43 -6.75 -25.51
C THR A 94 -27.48 -5.30 -25.05
N VAL A 95 -26.87 -5.02 -23.90
CA VAL A 95 -26.76 -3.67 -23.33
C VAL A 95 -25.29 -3.28 -23.18
N SER A 96 -24.97 -2.01 -23.43
CA SER A 96 -23.67 -1.43 -23.11
C SER A 96 -23.76 -0.74 -21.76
N LEU A 97 -22.89 -1.12 -20.83
CA LEU A 97 -22.87 -0.55 -19.47
C LEU A 97 -21.50 0.04 -19.17
N THR A 98 -21.50 1.26 -18.64
CA THR A 98 -20.29 1.90 -18.10
C THR A 98 -20.16 1.52 -16.63
N ARG A 99 -19.18 0.70 -16.31
CA ARG A 99 -18.90 0.26 -14.95
C ARG A 99 -17.90 1.23 -14.33
N ASN A 100 -18.37 2.02 -13.36
CA ASN A 100 -17.53 2.93 -12.59
C ASN A 100 -17.48 2.46 -11.14
N VAL A 101 -16.29 2.03 -10.71
CA VAL A 101 -16.07 1.49 -9.36
C VAL A 101 -14.92 2.25 -8.71
N SER A 102 -15.06 2.51 -7.41
CA SER A 102 -14.04 3.20 -6.63
C SER A 102 -13.84 2.50 -5.30
N HIS A 103 -12.61 2.05 -5.05
CA HIS A 103 -12.21 1.38 -3.83
C HIS A 103 -11.14 2.18 -3.11
N ARG A 104 -11.39 2.49 -1.85
CA ARG A 104 -10.49 3.25 -0.98
C ARG A 104 -9.83 2.31 0.02
N GLY A 105 -8.52 2.44 0.20
CA GLY A 105 -7.82 1.74 1.26
C GLY A 105 -8.23 2.21 2.66
N THR A 106 -8.13 1.32 3.63
CA THR A 106 -8.45 1.58 5.04
C THR A 106 -7.28 1.18 5.91
N TRP A 107 -6.94 1.96 6.94
CA TRP A 107 -5.82 1.64 7.82
C TRP A 107 -5.99 2.25 9.21
N LYS A 108 -5.33 1.62 10.19
CA LYS A 108 -5.27 2.10 11.57
C LYS A 108 -4.33 3.33 11.69
N PRO A 109 -4.55 4.22 12.66
CA PRO A 109 -3.61 5.30 12.97
C PRO A 109 -2.21 4.74 13.23
N GLY A 110 -1.17 5.38 12.67
CA GLY A 110 0.23 4.95 12.77
C GLY A 110 0.72 4.11 11.59
N PHE A 111 -0.18 3.61 10.73
CA PHE A 111 0.19 2.95 9.48
C PHE A 111 0.88 3.92 8.51
N ASN A 112 2.06 3.55 8.03
CA ASN A 112 2.80 4.32 7.02
C ASN A 112 2.36 3.85 5.62
N LEU A 113 1.62 4.72 4.93
CA LEU A 113 1.05 4.41 3.62
C LEU A 113 2.11 4.21 2.53
N ASP A 114 3.18 5.00 2.53
CA ASP A 114 4.18 4.94 1.46
C ASP A 114 5.12 3.75 1.64
N PHE A 115 5.46 3.42 2.89
CA PHE A 115 6.08 2.13 3.20
C PHE A 115 5.14 0.97 2.82
N GLY A 116 3.85 1.09 3.12
CA GLY A 116 2.87 0.06 2.79
C GLY A 116 2.76 -0.22 1.29
N LYS A 117 2.80 0.82 0.44
CA LYS A 117 2.87 0.64 -1.02
C LYS A 117 4.16 -0.06 -1.45
N SER A 118 5.30 0.35 -0.88
CA SER A 118 6.61 -0.24 -1.17
C SER A 118 6.67 -1.73 -0.77
N SER A 119 6.13 -2.06 0.40
CA SER A 119 5.98 -3.44 0.90
C SER A 119 5.06 -4.28 0.02
N SER A 120 3.95 -3.69 -0.44
CA SER A 120 3.03 -4.39 -1.35
C SER A 120 3.70 -4.69 -2.69
N LEU A 121 4.47 -3.72 -3.21
CA LEU A 121 5.18 -3.86 -4.49
C LEU A 121 6.26 -4.94 -4.40
N HIS A 122 6.95 -5.05 -3.26
CA HIS A 122 7.89 -6.14 -3.00
C HIS A 122 7.23 -7.52 -3.11
N SER A 123 5.96 -7.64 -2.71
CA SER A 123 5.14 -8.84 -2.85
C SER A 123 4.49 -9.00 -4.24
N GLY A 124 4.85 -8.15 -5.21
CA GLY A 124 4.34 -8.22 -6.58
C GLY A 124 3.03 -7.47 -6.83
N HIS A 125 2.55 -6.67 -5.88
CA HIS A 125 1.28 -5.95 -6.00
C HIS A 125 1.48 -4.43 -5.94
N GLU A 126 1.25 -3.73 -7.05
CA GLU A 126 1.17 -2.27 -7.05
C GLU A 126 -0.15 -1.85 -6.37
N THR A 127 -0.06 -1.08 -5.27
CA THR A 127 -1.23 -0.63 -4.51
C THR A 127 -1.39 0.89 -4.55
N VAL A 128 -2.63 1.35 -4.39
CA VAL A 128 -2.99 2.77 -4.41
C VAL A 128 -3.87 3.12 -3.21
N LYS A 129 -3.95 4.41 -2.85
CA LYS A 129 -4.88 4.87 -1.80
C LYS A 129 -6.34 4.76 -2.23
N LEU A 130 -6.58 5.03 -3.51
CA LEU A 130 -7.88 5.04 -4.15
C LEU A 130 -7.69 4.42 -5.53
N ASN A 131 -8.35 3.30 -5.78
CA ASN A 131 -8.41 2.69 -7.10
C ASN A 131 -9.76 3.04 -7.71
N THR A 132 -9.76 3.78 -8.82
CA THR A 132 -10.98 4.11 -9.56
C THR A 132 -10.83 3.56 -10.96
N ILE A 133 -11.82 2.79 -11.40
CA ILE A 133 -11.87 2.19 -12.74
C ILE A 133 -13.18 2.58 -13.37
N SER A 134 -13.11 3.03 -14.62
CA SER A 134 -14.27 3.32 -15.46
C SER A 134 -14.08 2.63 -16.80
N GLU A 135 -14.87 1.59 -17.07
CA GLU A 135 -14.80 0.84 -18.33
C GLU A 135 -16.17 0.48 -18.88
N MET A 136 -16.29 0.50 -20.20
CA MET A 136 -17.51 0.10 -20.91
C MET A 136 -17.44 -1.39 -21.27
N ALA A 137 -18.53 -2.13 -21.06
CA ALA A 137 -18.66 -3.50 -21.57
C ALA A 137 -20.08 -3.80 -22.04
N TRP A 138 -20.17 -4.80 -22.91
CA TRP A 138 -21.42 -5.29 -23.47
C TRP A 138 -21.85 -6.57 -22.77
N TYR A 139 -23.11 -6.62 -22.35
CA TYR A 139 -23.69 -7.75 -21.63
C TYR A 139 -24.97 -8.22 -22.32
N ALA A 140 -25.14 -9.53 -22.40
CA ALA A 140 -26.37 -10.13 -22.90
C ALA A 140 -27.31 -10.46 -21.73
N ILE A 141 -28.49 -9.86 -21.74
CA ILE A 141 -29.59 -10.19 -20.83
C ILE A 141 -30.41 -11.30 -21.49
N PRO A 142 -30.57 -12.47 -20.86
CA PRO A 142 -31.32 -13.57 -21.45
C PRO A 142 -32.80 -13.21 -21.69
N ALA A 143 -33.46 -13.95 -22.58
CA ALA A 143 -34.89 -13.83 -22.81
C ALA A 143 -35.67 -14.06 -21.50
N TYR A 144 -36.71 -13.25 -21.27
CA TYR A 144 -37.52 -13.25 -20.05
C TYR A 144 -36.71 -13.14 -18.74
N GLY A 145 -35.54 -12.51 -18.80
CA GLY A 145 -34.57 -12.54 -17.72
C GLY A 145 -34.16 -11.15 -17.23
N TYR A 146 -33.15 -11.16 -16.37
CA TYR A 146 -32.51 -9.98 -15.83
C TYR A 146 -31.00 -10.18 -15.86
N GLY A 147 -30.26 -9.09 -15.76
CA GLY A 147 -28.86 -9.20 -15.40
C GLY A 147 -28.29 -7.93 -14.81
N GLN A 148 -27.18 -8.09 -14.11
CA GLN A 148 -26.49 -7.03 -13.41
C GLN A 148 -24.99 -7.28 -13.47
N ALA A 149 -24.23 -6.20 -13.67
CA ALA A 149 -22.79 -6.23 -13.56
C ALA A 149 -22.41 -6.09 -12.08
N TRP A 150 -21.41 -6.86 -11.67
CA TRP A 150 -20.87 -6.89 -10.32
C TRP A 150 -19.36 -6.73 -10.37
N SER A 151 -18.79 -6.22 -9.29
CA SER A 151 -17.35 -6.07 -9.13
C SER A 151 -16.87 -6.49 -7.76
N GLN A 152 -15.64 -6.97 -7.69
CA GLN A 152 -14.88 -7.13 -6.45
C GLN A 152 -13.47 -6.58 -6.65
N GLN A 153 -12.85 -6.10 -5.58
CA GLN A 153 -11.51 -5.53 -5.59
C GLN A 153 -10.52 -6.44 -4.88
N LEU A 154 -9.38 -6.73 -5.51
CA LEU A 154 -8.24 -7.36 -4.88
C LEU A 154 -7.59 -6.35 -3.92
N MET A 155 -7.45 -6.75 -2.67
CA MET A 155 -6.86 -5.96 -1.60
C MET A 155 -5.57 -6.63 -1.14
N VAL A 156 -4.56 -5.81 -0.83
CA VAL A 156 -3.39 -6.24 -0.06
C VAL A 156 -3.61 -5.81 1.38
N TRP A 157 -3.58 -6.77 2.28
CA TRP A 157 -3.58 -6.51 3.71
C TRP A 157 -2.16 -6.61 4.26
N GLN A 158 -1.84 -5.79 5.25
CA GLN A 158 -0.54 -5.80 5.89
C GLN A 158 -0.62 -5.27 7.32
N ASP A 159 0.19 -5.87 8.18
CA ASP A 159 0.40 -5.42 9.55
C ASP A 159 1.79 -4.80 9.63
N GLN A 160 1.87 -3.51 9.97
CA GLN A 160 3.12 -2.80 10.16
C GLN A 160 3.45 -2.66 11.64
N GLN A 161 4.73 -2.70 11.96
CA GLN A 161 5.25 -2.26 13.26
C GLN A 161 6.28 -1.17 13.04
N ARG A 162 6.46 -0.33 14.05
CA ARG A 162 7.54 0.67 14.06
C ARG A 162 8.31 0.64 15.37
N ARG A 163 9.59 1.02 15.32
CA ARG A 163 10.40 1.26 16.52
C ARG A 163 11.27 2.49 16.32
N SER A 164 11.62 3.15 17.42
CA SER A 164 12.59 4.24 17.38
C SER A 164 14.00 3.68 17.53
N CYS A 165 14.92 4.14 16.69
CA CYS A 165 16.32 3.78 16.74
C CYS A 165 17.18 5.02 16.86
N LYS A 166 18.33 4.85 17.52
CA LYS A 166 19.35 5.86 17.66
C LYS A 166 20.75 5.24 17.57
N MET A 167 21.69 6.05 17.14
CA MET A 167 23.11 5.81 17.22
C MET A 167 23.68 6.90 18.12
N GLU A 168 24.40 6.50 19.18
CA GLU A 168 24.90 7.44 20.18
C GLU A 168 26.15 8.19 19.69
N HIS A 169 26.33 9.41 20.19
CA HIS A 169 27.49 10.23 19.91
C HIS A 169 28.65 9.85 20.86
N TYR A 170 29.80 9.48 20.30
CA TYR A 170 31.04 9.10 21.01
C TYR A 170 30.96 7.81 21.86
N GLY A 171 32.03 7.00 21.77
CA GLY A 171 32.17 5.74 22.51
C GLY A 171 31.70 4.51 21.73
N PRO A 172 31.79 3.30 22.31
CA PRO A 172 31.44 2.03 21.64
C PRO A 172 29.92 1.84 21.42
N GLY A 173 29.14 2.92 21.42
CA GLY A 173 27.69 2.91 21.34
C GLY A 173 27.20 2.60 19.92
N GLY A 174 27.02 1.32 19.61
CA GLY A 174 26.40 0.87 18.37
C GLY A 174 24.94 1.31 18.21
N VAL A 175 24.29 0.81 17.16
CA VAL A 175 22.87 1.09 16.90
C VAL A 175 22.02 0.50 18.03
N THR A 176 21.22 1.34 18.68
CA THR A 176 20.24 0.92 19.68
C THR A 176 18.83 1.22 19.19
N CYS A 177 17.94 0.23 19.29
CA CYS A 177 16.54 0.37 18.92
C CYS A 177 15.65 -0.01 20.10
N GLY A 178 14.56 0.73 20.27
CA GLY A 178 13.51 0.40 21.22
C GLY A 178 12.70 -0.83 20.78
N GLU A 179 11.71 -1.17 21.60
CA GLU A 179 10.77 -2.25 21.28
C GLU A 179 9.91 -1.89 20.06
N TRP A 180 9.48 -2.94 19.34
CA TRP A 180 8.49 -2.79 18.28
C TRP A 180 7.14 -2.39 18.88
N SER A 181 6.46 -1.46 18.20
CA SER A 181 5.10 -1.09 18.53
C SER A 181 4.11 -2.24 18.34
N ASP A 182 2.87 -2.02 18.79
CA ASP A 182 1.73 -2.80 18.34
C ASP A 182 1.57 -2.76 16.82
N PHE A 183 0.78 -3.71 16.30
CA PHE A 183 0.48 -3.83 14.87
C PHE A 183 -0.49 -2.75 14.38
N PHE A 184 -0.08 -2.04 13.33
CA PHE A 184 -0.93 -1.15 12.54
C PHE A 184 -1.39 -1.89 11.29
N ARG A 185 -2.66 -2.28 11.27
CA ARG A 185 -3.28 -2.92 10.10
C ARG A 185 -3.60 -1.88 9.01
N GLY A 186 -3.28 -2.21 7.77
CA GLY A 186 -3.74 -1.49 6.59
C GLY A 186 -4.18 -2.43 5.47
N ASP A 187 -5.24 -2.06 4.78
CA ASP A 187 -5.79 -2.73 3.62
C ASP A 187 -5.75 -1.75 2.44
N LEU A 188 -4.97 -2.07 1.41
CA LEU A 188 -4.73 -1.21 0.26
C LEU A 188 -5.27 -1.88 -1.00
N PRO A 189 -6.06 -1.18 -1.84
CA PRO A 189 -6.52 -1.73 -3.11
C PRO A 189 -5.34 -1.89 -4.08
N VAL A 190 -5.30 -3.05 -4.74
CA VAL A 190 -4.39 -3.30 -5.86
C VAL A 190 -4.83 -2.48 -7.07
N LYS A 191 -3.89 -1.73 -7.64
CA LYS A 191 -4.13 -0.94 -8.84
C LYS A 191 -4.57 -1.86 -9.98
N ASN A 192 -5.67 -1.51 -10.65
CA ASN A 192 -6.28 -2.35 -11.69
C ASN A 192 -6.66 -3.78 -11.22
N GLY A 193 -6.65 -4.04 -9.91
CA GLY A 193 -6.99 -5.34 -9.33
C GLY A 193 -8.49 -5.56 -9.17
N VAL A 194 -9.31 -5.12 -10.12
CA VAL A 194 -10.77 -5.31 -10.07
C VAL A 194 -11.13 -6.51 -10.92
N ASN A 195 -12.02 -7.35 -10.40
CA ASN A 195 -12.67 -8.39 -11.17
C ASN A 195 -14.13 -8.02 -11.38
N PHE A 196 -14.64 -8.26 -12.58
CA PHE A 196 -16.04 -8.02 -12.93
C PHE A 196 -16.73 -9.33 -13.28
N ALA A 197 -18.00 -9.42 -12.91
CA ALA A 197 -18.86 -10.53 -13.28
C ALA A 197 -20.21 -10.02 -13.78
N TRP A 198 -20.84 -10.82 -14.63
CA TRP A 198 -22.22 -10.63 -15.04
C TRP A 198 -23.05 -11.73 -14.40
N PHE A 199 -24.04 -11.34 -13.59
CA PHE A 199 -24.98 -12.27 -13.00
C PHE A 199 -26.35 -12.10 -13.64
N THR A 200 -27.01 -13.23 -13.88
CA THR A 200 -28.37 -13.31 -14.45
C THR A 200 -29.32 -14.14 -13.58
N ASP A 201 -28.79 -14.85 -12.59
CA ASP A 201 -29.58 -15.58 -11.60
C ASP A 201 -30.24 -14.60 -10.64
N TRP A 202 -31.57 -14.61 -10.58
CA TRP A 202 -32.39 -13.76 -9.71
C TRP A 202 -31.86 -13.67 -8.27
N LYS A 203 -31.35 -14.78 -7.71
CA LYS A 203 -30.85 -14.83 -6.33
C LYS A 203 -29.53 -14.06 -6.11
N LYS A 204 -28.83 -13.73 -7.19
CA LYS A 204 -27.55 -13.01 -7.20
C LYS A 204 -27.70 -11.56 -7.66
N LEU A 205 -28.92 -11.09 -7.90
CA LEU A 205 -29.21 -9.72 -8.29
C LEU A 205 -29.59 -8.89 -7.08
N ASP A 206 -29.15 -7.65 -7.06
CA ASP A 206 -29.56 -6.66 -6.08
C ASP A 206 -30.43 -5.61 -6.77
N PHE A 207 -31.74 -5.75 -6.58
CA PHE A 207 -32.75 -4.83 -7.12
C PHE A 207 -32.82 -3.51 -6.36
N ASN A 208 -32.19 -3.41 -5.19
CA ASN A 208 -32.24 -2.22 -4.33
C ASN A 208 -30.97 -1.38 -4.44
N SER A 209 -29.94 -1.86 -5.14
CA SER A 209 -28.65 -1.20 -5.26
C SER A 209 -28.20 -1.11 -6.71
N CYS A 210 -27.68 0.06 -7.06
CA CYS A 210 -26.99 0.31 -8.32
C CYS A 210 -25.56 0.75 -7.99
N GLY A 211 -24.57 0.08 -8.57
CA GLY A 211 -23.22 0.65 -8.71
C GLY A 211 -23.01 1.18 -10.12
N GLY A 212 -21.96 1.97 -10.34
CA GLY A 212 -21.64 2.51 -11.66
C GLY A 212 -22.63 3.56 -12.19
N GLY A 213 -22.21 4.30 -13.23
CA GLY A 213 -23.08 5.26 -13.92
C GLY A 213 -23.93 4.56 -14.96
N THR A 214 -25.19 5.01 -15.12
CA THR A 214 -26.09 4.57 -16.20
C THR A 214 -25.62 5.07 -17.55
#